data_AF-A0A7S3HW76-F1
#
_entry.id   AF-A0A7S3HW76-F1
#
_cell.length_a   1.000
_cell.length_b   1.000
_cell.length_c   1.000
_cell.angle_alpha   90.00
_cell.angle_beta   90.00
_cell.angle_gamma   90.00
#
_symmetry.space_group_name_H-M   'P 1'
#
loop_
_entity.id
_entity.type
_entity.pdbx_description
1 polymer ?
#
loop_
_entity_poly.entity_id
_entity_poly.type
_entity_poly.pdbx_seq_one_letter_code
_entity_poly.pdbx_strand_id
1 'polypeptide(L)'
;MRTNNLDAWERNMQPLHVPEDGRLTSVIVPTVDTTRYSWLLNQLMLRNNPVMFCGDSGAAKTVTVQSSFKQLDSEKYAFLNINFSSKTSSLDFQTIIEENIEKKTIKNYGPRTVG
;
A
#
# COMPACT_ATOMS: atom_id res chain seq x y z
N MET A 1 13.57 8.01 26.50
CA MET A 1 12.43 8.79 27.03
C MET A 1 11.51 9.12 25.85
N ARG A 2 10.26 8.67 25.83
CA ARG A 2 9.26 9.18 24.87
C ARG A 2 8.71 10.48 25.44
N THR A 3 9.10 11.61 24.86
CA THR A 3 8.50 12.91 25.17
C THR A 3 7.11 12.96 24.55
N ASN A 4 6.08 13.34 25.32
CA ASN A 4 4.70 13.44 24.83
C ASN A 4 4.46 14.76 24.08
N ASN A 5 5.41 15.10 23.19
CA ASN A 5 5.44 16.37 22.46
C ASN A 5 4.89 16.17 21.05
N LEU A 6 4.21 17.19 20.52
CA LEU A 6 3.80 17.25 19.12
C LEU A 6 4.96 17.79 18.29
N ASP A 7 5.67 16.89 17.62
CA ASP A 7 6.74 17.24 16.69
C ASP A 7 6.21 17.49 15.27
N ALA A 8 6.88 18.39 14.54
CA ALA A 8 6.59 18.69 13.15
C ALA A 8 6.91 17.49 12.24
N TRP A 9 6.05 17.20 11.26
CA TRP A 9 6.19 16.03 10.37
C TRP A 9 7.42 16.11 9.47
N GLU A 10 7.88 17.32 9.17
CA GLU A 10 9.11 17.62 8.43
C GLU A 10 10.32 16.93 9.05
N ARG A 11 10.34 16.73 10.38
CA ARG A 11 11.41 15.99 11.07
C ARG A 11 11.48 14.51 10.70
N ASN A 12 10.37 13.95 10.23
CA ASN A 12 10.26 12.53 9.85
C ASN A 12 10.42 12.32 8.34
N MET A 13 10.54 13.39 7.55
CA MET A 13 10.72 13.28 6.12
C MET A 13 12.07 12.68 5.79
N GLN A 14 12.07 11.64 4.95
CA GLN A 14 13.30 11.08 4.42
C GLN A 14 13.87 11.98 3.33
N PRO A 15 15.21 12.04 3.15
CA PRO A 15 15.80 12.71 2.00
C PRO A 15 15.32 12.08 0.68
N LEU A 16 15.20 12.90 -0.36
CA LEU A 16 14.94 12.40 -1.71
C LEU A 16 16.11 11.49 -2.14
N HIS A 17 15.81 10.24 -2.43
CA HIS A 17 16.77 9.32 -3.04
C HIS A 17 16.61 9.36 -4.56
N VAL A 18 17.67 9.78 -5.26
CA VAL A 18 17.74 9.75 -6.72
C VAL A 18 18.52 8.50 -7.13
N PRO A 19 17.93 7.61 -7.94
CA PRO A 19 18.61 6.43 -8.46
C PRO A 19 19.88 6.80 -9.23
N GLU A 20 20.92 5.97 -9.12
CA GLU A 20 22.20 6.20 -9.82
C GLU A 20 22.06 6.21 -11.34
N ASP A 21 21.05 5.51 -11.88
CA ASP A 21 20.75 5.48 -13.32
C ASP A 21 20.05 6.76 -13.83
N GLY A 22 19.76 7.71 -12.93
CA GLY A 22 19.13 8.99 -13.25
C GLY A 22 17.68 8.91 -13.70
N ARG A 23 17.03 7.73 -13.63
CA ARG A 23 15.65 7.56 -14.09
C ARG A 23 14.67 8.08 -13.04
N LEU A 24 14.19 9.31 -13.27
CA LEU A 24 13.23 9.97 -12.38
C LEU A 24 11.79 9.44 -12.47
N THR A 25 11.48 8.59 -13.46
CA THR A 25 10.11 8.09 -13.70
C THR A 25 9.56 7.22 -12.58
N SER A 26 10.42 6.66 -11.72
CA SER A 26 10.05 5.83 -10.57
C SER A 26 10.32 6.50 -9.22
N VAL A 27 10.83 7.74 -9.23
CA VAL A 27 11.24 8.44 -8.01
C VAL A 27 10.03 9.05 -7.32
N ILE A 28 9.85 8.69 -6.05
CA ILE A 28 8.81 9.26 -5.20
C ILE A 28 9.43 10.41 -4.43
N VAL A 29 8.94 11.62 -4.65
CA VAL A 29 9.36 12.78 -3.85
C VAL A 29 8.72 12.69 -2.47
N PRO A 30 9.51 12.57 -1.39
CA PRO A 30 8.97 12.60 -0.04
C PRO A 30 8.43 14.01 0.24
N THR A 31 7.18 14.09 0.65
CA THR A 31 6.52 15.31 1.13
C THR A 31 6.00 15.06 2.54
N VAL A 32 5.58 16.13 3.22
CA VAL A 32 4.92 16.03 4.53
C VAL A 32 3.70 15.10 4.44
N ASP A 33 2.91 15.23 3.36
CA ASP A 33 1.71 14.42 3.14
C ASP A 33 2.03 12.95 2.93
N THR A 34 2.97 12.61 2.03
CA THR A 34 3.31 11.20 1.77
C THR A 34 3.92 10.55 3.01
N THR A 35 4.72 11.28 3.77
CA THR A 35 5.31 10.81 5.04
C THR A 35 4.23 10.52 6.08
N ARG A 36 3.31 11.47 6.29
CA ARG A 36 2.20 11.34 7.24
C ARG A 36 1.25 10.21 6.87
N TYR A 37 0.85 10.12 5.61
CA TYR A 37 -0.10 9.10 5.16
C TYR A 37 0.52 7.70 5.10
N SER A 38 1.78 7.56 4.70
CA SER A 38 2.49 6.28 4.80
C SER A 38 2.62 5.83 6.25
N TRP A 39 2.95 6.75 7.17
CA TRP A 39 3.00 6.42 8.59
C TRP A 39 1.64 5.92 9.09
N LEU A 40 0.56 6.64 8.79
CA LEU A 40 -0.79 6.27 9.21
C LEU A 40 -1.21 4.91 8.62
N LEU A 41 -0.97 4.70 7.32
CA LEU A 41 -1.24 3.44 6.65
C LEU A 41 -0.51 2.29 7.34
N ASN A 42 0.79 2.44 7.61
CA ASN A 42 1.58 1.43 8.32
C ASN A 42 1.00 1.10 9.70
N GLN A 43 0.57 2.10 10.48
CA GLN A 43 -0.05 1.86 11.79
C GLN A 43 -1.37 1.09 11.70
N LEU A 44 -2.19 1.38 10.67
CA LEU A 44 -3.49 0.72 10.47
C LEU A 44 -3.31 -0.70 9.93
N MET A 45 -2.33 -0.92 9.06
CA MET A 45 -1.98 -2.25 8.54
C MET A 45 -1.49 -3.20 9.63
N LEU A 46 -0.69 -2.73 10.58
CA LEU A 46 -0.28 -3.52 11.75
C LEU A 46 -1.46 -4.02 12.60
N ARG A 47 -2.63 -3.38 12.47
CA ARG A 47 -3.88 -3.75 13.16
C ARG A 47 -4.87 -4.48 12.26
N ASN A 48 -4.50 -4.79 11.01
CA ASN A 48 -5.37 -5.36 9.99
C ASN A 48 -6.65 -4.55 9.75
N ASN A 49 -6.57 -3.22 9.87
CA ASN A 49 -7.71 -2.34 9.61
C ASN A 49 -7.79 -2.00 8.11
N PRO A 50 -8.95 -2.17 7.45
CA PRO A 50 -9.15 -1.72 6.08
C PRO A 50 -9.02 -0.20 5.96
N VAL A 51 -8.35 0.28 4.90
CA VAL A 51 -8.12 1.70 4.64
C VAL A 51 -8.49 2.04 3.20
N MET A 52 -9.14 3.18 3.00
CA MET A 52 -9.46 3.73 1.68
C MET A 52 -8.85 5.13 1.54
N PHE A 53 -8.13 5.35 0.45
CA PHE A 53 -7.59 6.66 0.09
C PHE A 53 -8.51 7.31 -0.95
N CYS A 54 -9.04 8.49 -0.65
CA CYS A 54 -9.92 9.26 -1.53
C CYS A 54 -9.26 10.58 -1.96
N GLY A 55 -9.59 11.06 -3.16
CA GLY A 55 -9.13 12.36 -3.67
C GLY A 55 -8.91 12.35 -5.18
N ASP A 56 -8.45 13.47 -5.73
CA ASP A 56 -8.32 13.67 -7.18
C ASP A 56 -7.27 12.79 -7.85
N SER A 57 -7.42 12.55 -9.15
CA SER A 57 -6.40 11.86 -9.93
C SER A 57 -5.04 12.57 -9.82
N GLY A 58 -3.95 11.80 -9.72
CA GLY A 58 -2.60 12.36 -9.58
C GLY A 58 -2.21 12.78 -8.15
N ALA A 59 -3.10 12.69 -7.15
CA ALA A 59 -2.77 13.04 -5.75
C ALA A 59 -1.92 11.98 -5.00
N ALA A 60 -1.00 11.29 -5.68
CA ALA A 60 -0.05 10.31 -5.14
C ALA A 60 -0.62 9.13 -4.30
N LYS A 61 -1.94 8.90 -4.32
CA LYS A 61 -2.60 7.82 -3.53
C LYS A 61 -2.03 6.44 -3.81
N THR A 62 -2.09 5.99 -5.07
CA THR A 62 -1.60 4.66 -5.49
C THR A 62 -0.12 4.47 -5.18
N VAL A 63 0.68 5.50 -5.43
CA VAL A 63 2.12 5.51 -5.18
C VAL A 63 2.43 5.38 -3.69
N THR A 64 1.68 6.06 -2.82
CA THR A 64 1.84 6.00 -1.36
C THR A 64 1.51 4.62 -0.80
N VAL A 65 0.46 3.97 -1.32
CA VAL A 65 0.09 2.59 -0.92
C VAL A 65 1.17 1.60 -1.39
N GLN A 66 1.57 1.68 -2.66
CA GLN A 66 2.60 0.80 -3.23
C GLN A 66 3.96 0.94 -2.53
N SER A 67 4.38 2.16 -2.18
CA SER A 67 5.64 2.37 -1.45
C SER A 67 5.60 1.78 -0.04
N SER A 68 4.45 1.78 0.61
CA SER A 68 4.24 1.19 1.93
C SER A 68 4.27 -0.34 1.83
N PHE A 69 3.64 -0.93 0.80
CA PHE A 69 3.63 -2.38 0.55
C PHE A 69 5.03 -2.94 0.24
N LYS A 70 5.86 -2.20 -0.50
CA LYS A 70 7.26 -2.59 -0.79
C LYS A 70 8.13 -2.76 0.45
N GLN A 71 7.74 -2.19 1.60
CA GLN A 71 8.47 -2.31 2.86
C GLN A 71 8.03 -3.52 3.70
N LEU A 72 6.98 -4.24 3.28
CA LEU A 72 6.53 -5.42 3.99
C LEU A 72 7.36 -6.65 3.62
N ASP A 73 7.43 -7.58 4.57
CA ASP A 73 8.06 -8.87 4.42
C ASP A 73 7.35 -9.71 3.34
N SER A 74 8.04 -9.97 2.23
CA SER A 74 7.50 -10.73 1.09
C SER A 74 7.20 -12.19 1.41
N GLU A 75 7.77 -12.76 2.48
CA GLU A 75 7.44 -14.12 2.92
C GLU A 75 6.11 -14.16 3.70
N LYS A 76 5.70 -13.03 4.28
CA LYS A 76 4.49 -12.93 5.11
C LYS A 76 3.31 -12.32 4.39
N TYR A 77 3.55 -11.45 3.41
CA TYR A 77 2.52 -10.66 2.75
C TYR A 77 2.47 -10.94 1.25
N ALA A 78 1.25 -11.12 0.74
CA ALA A 78 0.95 -11.16 -0.68
C ALA A 78 0.07 -9.96 -1.05
N PHE A 79 0.30 -9.40 -2.25
CA PHE A 79 -0.43 -8.24 -2.74
C PHE A 79 -1.13 -8.57 -4.04
N LEU A 80 -2.43 -8.25 -4.11
CA LEU A 80 -3.22 -8.32 -5.33
C LEU A 80 -3.67 -6.92 -5.71
N ASN A 81 -3.15 -6.41 -6.82
CA ASN A 81 -3.59 -5.13 -7.38
C ASN A 81 -4.76 -5.37 -8.35
N ILE A 82 -5.90 -4.74 -8.09
CA ILE A 82 -7.10 -4.86 -8.93
C ILE A 82 -7.45 -3.48 -9.47
N ASN A 83 -7.39 -3.33 -10.79
CA ASN A 83 -7.73 -2.07 -11.46
C ASN A 83 -9.22 -2.07 -11.83
N PHE A 84 -9.96 -1.08 -11.34
CA PHE A 84 -11.36 -0.87 -11.69
C PHE A 84 -11.48 0.16 -12.82
N SER A 85 -12.47 -0.05 -13.67
CA SER A 85 -12.92 0.91 -14.69
C SER A 85 -14.45 0.91 -14.76
N SER A 86 -15.02 1.79 -15.58
CA SER A 86 -16.47 1.78 -15.85
C SER A 86 -16.98 0.49 -16.52
N LYS A 87 -16.07 -0.37 -17.02
CA LYS A 87 -16.41 -1.65 -17.64
C LYS A 87 -16.25 -2.85 -16.71
N THR A 88 -15.72 -2.66 -15.50
CA THR A 88 -15.50 -3.77 -14.56
C THR A 88 -16.84 -4.17 -13.92
N SER A 89 -17.30 -5.39 -14.19
CA SER A 89 -18.50 -5.97 -13.59
C SER A 89 -18.20 -6.66 -12.25
N SER A 90 -19.25 -7.00 -11.49
CA SER A 90 -19.11 -7.81 -10.27
C SER A 90 -18.54 -9.19 -10.55
N LEU A 91 -18.88 -9.78 -11.70
CA LEU A 91 -18.36 -11.08 -12.12
C LEU A 91 -16.86 -11.00 -12.42
N ASP A 92 -16.39 -9.93 -13.06
CA ASP A 92 -14.96 -9.71 -13.32
C ASP A 92 -14.18 -9.64 -12.00
N PHE A 93 -14.68 -8.85 -11.04
CA PHE A 93 -14.06 -8.73 -9.72
C PHE A 93 -14.03 -10.07 -8.97
N GLN A 94 -15.14 -10.80 -8.95
CA GLN A 94 -15.23 -12.10 -8.29
C GLN A 94 -14.24 -13.09 -8.89
N THR A 95 -14.18 -13.16 -10.22
CA THR A 95 -13.26 -14.05 -10.95
C THR A 95 -11.81 -13.74 -10.58
N ILE A 96 -11.41 -12.46 -10.60
CA ILE A 96 -10.04 -12.04 -10.22
C ILE A 96 -9.70 -12.48 -8.78
N ILE A 97 -10.64 -12.33 -7.85
CA ILE A 97 -10.43 -12.73 -6.45
C ILE A 97 -10.29 -14.24 -6.33
N GLU A 98 -11.20 -15.02 -6.91
CA GLU A 98 -11.21 -16.48 -6.86
C GLU A 98 -9.98 -17.11 -7.52
N GLU A 99 -9.45 -16.48 -8.57
CA GLU A 99 -8.20 -16.91 -9.20
C GLU A 99 -6.98 -16.76 -8.28
N ASN A 100 -6.99 -15.81 -7.35
CA ASN A 100 -5.83 -15.46 -6.52
C ASN A 100 -5.88 -15.98 -5.08
N ILE A 101 -7.00 -16.58 -4.66
CA ILE A 101 -7.17 -17.18 -3.33
C ILE A 101 -7.42 -18.68 -3.45
N GLU A 102 -7.14 -19.41 -2.37
CA GLU A 102 -7.53 -20.81 -2.22
C GLU A 102 -8.33 -21.03 -0.95
N LYS A 103 -9.18 -22.06 -0.98
CA LYS A 103 -9.96 -22.46 0.18
C LYS A 103 -9.03 -23.15 1.19
N LYS A 104 -8.82 -22.51 2.35
CA LYS A 104 -7.96 -23.04 3.43
C LYS A 104 -8.74 -23.93 4.39
N THR A 105 -10.00 -23.58 4.67
CA THR A 105 -10.92 -24.38 5.50
C THR A 105 -12.33 -24.30 4.93
N ILE A 106 -13.30 -24.98 5.55
CA ILE A 106 -14.71 -25.00 5.09
C ILE A 106 -15.26 -23.58 4.85
N LYS A 107 -14.85 -22.61 5.68
CA LYS A 107 -15.38 -21.23 5.66
C LYS A 107 -14.33 -20.15 5.36
N ASN A 108 -13.04 -20.50 5.25
CA ASN A 108 -11.98 -19.51 5.10
C ASN A 108 -11.24 -19.68 3.77
N TYR A 109 -10.98 -18.55 3.13
CA TYR A 109 -10.11 -18.42 1.96
C TYR A 109 -8.88 -17.60 2.34
N GLY A 110 -7.76 -17.85 1.68
CA GLY A 110 -6.55 -17.08 1.87
C GLY A 110 -5.68 -17.08 0.62
N PRO A 111 -4.56 -16.33 0.62
CA PRO A 111 -3.62 -16.33 -0.50
C PRO A 111 -3.18 -17.75 -0.85
N ARG A 112 -3.01 -18.02 -2.15
CA ARG A 112 -2.43 -19.30 -2.60
C ARG A 112 -1.04 -19.47 -1.99
N THR A 113 -0.81 -20.61 -1.35
CA THR A 113 0.53 -20.97 -0.90
C THR A 113 1.31 -21.39 -2.15
N VAL A 114 2.30 -20.61 -2.57
CA VAL A 114 3.24 -21.09 -3.59
C VAL A 114 4.07 -22.17 -2.91
N GLY A 115 3.97 -23.41 -3.40
CA GLY A 115 4.77 -24.53 -2.91
C GLY A 115 6.24 -24.42 -3.32
#